data_AF-A0A0N4X957-F1
#
_entry.id   AF-A0A0N4X957-F1
#
_cell.length_a   1.000
_cell.length_b   1.000
_cell.length_c   1.000
_cell.angle_alpha   90.00
_cell.angle_beta   90.00
_cell.angle_gamma   90.00
#
_symmetry.space_group_name_H-M   'P 1'
#
loop_
_entity.id
_entity.type
_entity.pdbx_description
1 polymer ?
#
loop_
_entity_poly.entity_id
_entity_poly.type
_entity_poly.pdbx_seq_one_letter_code
_entity_poly.pdbx_strand_id
1 'polypeptide(L)'
;MLDGDCRAALRSRDKTRAANLLRQKKRFQKDISDKDVQYQRLLTMLQQLSATRHNKEILDAYKAGTAAFKANLARHGMTADKIDETMDEVASAIDDYREIEEAISHAIVPKQHDDDDLEKELDELMAKQKPIPSPEKVVPSFPEVPSNTVGYRELEEDDAMSLEKRLERLRSAM
;
A
#
# COMPACT_ATOMS: atom_id res chain seq x y z
N MET A 1 43.98 -33.31 -26.32
CA MET A 1 44.56 -34.51 -26.98
C MET A 1 44.32 -34.48 -28.49
N LEU A 2 43.06 -34.49 -28.96
CA LEU A 2 42.67 -34.46 -30.39
C LEU A 2 43.30 -33.34 -31.24
N ASP A 3 43.50 -32.13 -30.69
CA ASP A 3 44.17 -31.02 -31.39
C ASP A 3 45.68 -31.20 -31.55
N GLY A 4 46.31 -31.93 -30.64
CA GLY A 4 47.72 -32.33 -30.76
C GLY A 4 47.88 -33.38 -31.86
N ASP A 5 47.00 -34.39 -31.86
CA ASP A 5 47.02 -35.49 -32.82
C ASP A 5 46.65 -35.04 -34.23
N CYS A 6 45.71 -34.08 -34.36
CA CYS A 6 45.38 -33.49 -35.65
C CYS A 6 46.55 -32.68 -36.23
N ARG A 7 47.25 -31.91 -35.40
CA ARG A 7 48.47 -31.18 -35.82
C ARG A 7 49.62 -32.12 -36.16
N ALA A 8 49.74 -33.25 -35.46
CA ALA A 8 50.71 -34.30 -35.80
C ALA A 8 50.38 -34.96 -37.15
N ALA A 9 49.12 -35.31 -37.42
CA ALA A 9 48.68 -35.89 -38.69
C ALA A 9 48.85 -34.96 -39.89
N LEU A 10 48.67 -33.64 -39.70
CA LEU A 10 48.96 -32.64 -40.73
C LEU A 10 50.46 -32.53 -41.01
N ARG A 11 51.31 -32.62 -39.98
CA ARG A 11 52.78 -32.64 -40.13
C ARG A 11 53.27 -33.88 -40.85
N SER A 12 52.60 -35.03 -40.68
CA SER A 12 52.89 -36.27 -41.42
C SER A 12 52.22 -36.31 -42.81
N ARG A 13 51.68 -35.20 -43.32
CA ARG A 13 50.94 -35.07 -44.60
C ARG A 13 49.72 -35.99 -44.78
N ASP A 14 49.24 -36.61 -43.72
CA ASP A 14 48.05 -37.47 -43.74
C ASP A 14 46.79 -36.64 -43.51
N LYS A 15 46.31 -36.03 -44.61
CA LYS A 15 45.11 -35.19 -44.62
C LYS A 15 43.84 -35.96 -44.25
N THR A 16 43.79 -37.26 -44.55
CA THR A 16 42.59 -38.09 -44.30
C THR A 16 42.39 -38.32 -42.81
N ARG A 17 43.48 -38.68 -42.11
CA ARG A 17 43.48 -38.85 -40.66
C ARG A 17 43.19 -37.54 -39.94
N ALA A 18 43.81 -36.43 -40.38
CA ALA A 18 43.53 -35.10 -39.82
C ALA A 18 42.05 -34.70 -39.99
N ALA A 19 41.46 -34.94 -41.17
CA ALA A 19 40.04 -34.64 -41.43
C ALA A 19 39.10 -35.46 -40.53
N ASN A 20 39.41 -36.74 -40.29
CA ASN A 20 38.62 -37.59 -39.39
C ASN A 20 38.70 -37.11 -37.93
N LEU A 21 39.89 -36.73 -37.45
CA LEU A 21 40.06 -36.17 -36.10
C LEU A 21 39.30 -34.85 -35.93
N LEU A 22 39.30 -33.97 -36.95
CA LEU A 22 38.51 -32.74 -36.93
C LEU A 22 37.00 -33.00 -36.92
N ARG A 23 36.51 -33.97 -37.70
CA ARG A 23 35.10 -34.38 -37.68
C ARG A 23 34.69 -34.91 -36.32
N GLN A 24 35.53 -35.75 -35.72
CA GLN A 24 35.30 -36.28 -34.38
C GLN A 24 35.26 -35.17 -33.33
N LYS A 25 36.21 -34.23 -33.38
CA LYS A 25 36.20 -33.04 -32.51
C LYS A 25 34.91 -32.22 -32.66
N LYS A 26 34.50 -31.93 -33.89
CA LYS A 26 33.26 -31.17 -34.15
C LYS A 26 32.01 -31.88 -33.63
N ARG A 27 31.95 -33.21 -33.74
CA ARG A 27 30.85 -34.01 -33.17
C ARG A 27 30.80 -33.86 -31.66
N PHE A 28 31.91 -34.06 -30.96
CA PHE A 28 31.95 -33.90 -29.51
C PHE A 28 31.64 -32.47 -29.05
N GLN A 29 32.12 -31.45 -29.77
CA GLN A 29 31.75 -30.06 -29.46
C GLN A 29 30.25 -29.82 -29.60
N LYS A 30 29.62 -30.38 -30.63
CA LYS A 30 28.17 -30.32 -30.80
C LYS A 30 27.46 -31.06 -29.67
N ASP A 31 27.90 -32.27 -29.34
CA ASP A 31 27.29 -33.07 -28.27
C ASP A 31 27.38 -32.34 -26.92
N ILE A 32 28.52 -31.72 -26.60
CA ILE A 32 28.69 -30.88 -25.40
C ILE A 32 27.70 -29.71 -25.43
N SER A 33 27.62 -28.98 -26.54
CA SER A 33 26.67 -27.87 -26.69
C SER A 33 25.21 -28.32 -26.50
N ASP A 34 24.84 -29.46 -27.08
CA ASP A 34 23.48 -30.01 -26.97
C ASP A 34 23.18 -30.42 -25.51
N LYS A 35 24.18 -30.97 -24.80
CA LYS A 35 24.09 -31.32 -23.38
C LYS A 35 23.99 -30.09 -22.48
N ASP A 36 24.72 -29.03 -22.77
CA ASP A 36 24.59 -27.76 -22.04
C ASP A 36 23.19 -27.18 -22.20
N VAL A 37 22.62 -27.20 -23.42
CA VAL A 37 21.23 -26.77 -23.65
C VAL A 37 20.24 -27.64 -22.86
N GLN A 38 20.43 -28.96 -22.82
CA GLN A 38 19.59 -29.85 -22.01
C GLN A 38 19.72 -29.55 -20.51
N TYR A 39 20.94 -29.30 -20.04
CA TYR A 39 21.20 -28.95 -18.65
C TYR A 39 20.53 -27.64 -18.25
N GLN A 40 20.61 -26.61 -19.08
CA GLN A 40 19.91 -25.33 -18.86
C GLN A 40 18.39 -25.53 -18.79
N ARG A 41 17.82 -26.37 -19.66
CA ARG A 41 16.38 -26.71 -19.61
C ARG A 41 16.01 -27.39 -18.29
N LEU A 42 16.82 -28.32 -17.80
CA LEU A 42 16.59 -28.99 -16.51
C LEU A 42 16.67 -28.00 -15.34
N LEU A 43 17.61 -27.07 -15.36
CA LEU A 43 17.70 -25.99 -14.35
C LEU A 43 16.44 -25.12 -14.36
N THR A 44 15.97 -24.71 -15.54
CA THR A 44 14.71 -23.95 -15.65
C THR A 44 13.53 -24.74 -15.11
N MET A 45 13.40 -26.03 -15.43
CA MET A 45 12.34 -26.89 -14.89
C MET A 45 12.41 -27.01 -13.37
N LEU A 46 13.60 -27.14 -12.80
CA LEU A 46 13.79 -27.18 -11.34
C LEU A 46 13.34 -25.88 -10.67
N GLN A 47 13.66 -24.74 -11.28
CA GLN A 47 13.23 -23.43 -10.80
C GLN A 47 11.72 -23.26 -10.89
N GLN A 48 11.11 -23.71 -12.00
CA GLN A 48 9.66 -23.71 -12.17
C GLN A 48 8.97 -24.60 -11.13
N LEU A 49 9.49 -25.79 -10.85
CA LEU A 49 8.94 -26.69 -9.82
C LEU A 49 8.99 -26.05 -8.43
N SER A 50 10.10 -25.38 -8.10
CA SER A 50 10.25 -24.64 -6.84
C SER A 50 9.24 -23.48 -6.75
N ALA A 51 9.05 -22.74 -7.83
CA ALA A 51 8.02 -21.69 -7.89
C ALA A 51 6.60 -22.27 -7.76
N THR A 52 6.30 -23.39 -8.40
CA THR A 52 5.00 -24.08 -8.25
C THR A 52 4.75 -24.50 -6.81
N ARG A 53 5.77 -25.03 -6.12
CA ARG A 53 5.66 -25.37 -4.70
C ARG A 53 5.32 -24.14 -3.85
N HIS A 54 6.02 -23.03 -4.05
CA HIS A 54 5.75 -21.79 -3.32
C HIS A 54 4.34 -21.25 -3.63
N ASN A 55 3.92 -21.28 -4.89
CA ASN A 55 2.57 -20.89 -5.28
C ASN A 55 1.49 -21.76 -4.62
N LYS A 56 1.75 -23.07 -4.43
CA LYS A 56 0.86 -23.94 -3.67
C LYS A 56 0.75 -23.49 -2.21
N GLU A 57 1.88 -23.19 -1.56
CA GLU A 57 1.91 -22.70 -0.17
C GLU A 57 1.11 -21.39 -0.04
N ILE A 58 1.26 -20.47 -0.99
CA ILE A 58 0.44 -19.24 -1.07
C ILE A 58 -1.04 -19.59 -1.19
N LEU A 59 -1.42 -20.47 -2.13
CA LEU A 59 -2.83 -20.85 -2.32
C LEU A 59 -3.43 -21.50 -1.07
N ASP A 60 -2.67 -22.32 -0.36
CA ASP A 60 -3.12 -22.94 0.88
C ASP A 60 -3.30 -21.89 2.01
N ALA A 61 -2.42 -20.89 2.09
CA ALA A 61 -2.59 -19.74 2.98
C ALA A 61 -3.84 -18.91 2.65
N TYR A 62 -4.09 -18.64 1.36
CA TYR A 62 -5.32 -17.95 0.91
C TYR A 62 -6.59 -18.73 1.26
N LYS A 63 -6.58 -20.06 1.10
CA LYS A 63 -7.70 -20.91 1.51
C LYS A 63 -7.93 -20.84 3.02
N ALA A 64 -6.86 -20.92 3.81
CA ALA A 64 -6.94 -20.81 5.26
C ALA A 64 -7.48 -19.44 5.70
N GLY A 65 -6.98 -18.35 5.11
CA GLY A 65 -7.46 -16.99 5.36
C GLY A 65 -8.93 -16.82 4.97
N THR A 66 -9.33 -17.35 3.82
CA THR A 66 -10.73 -17.33 3.35
C THR A 66 -11.64 -18.13 4.28
N ALA A 67 -11.21 -19.30 4.73
CA ALA A 67 -11.94 -20.12 5.68
C ALA A 67 -12.09 -19.41 7.03
N ALA A 68 -11.02 -18.79 7.53
CA ALA A 68 -11.04 -18.00 8.76
C ALA A 68 -11.98 -16.78 8.64
N PHE A 69 -11.94 -16.08 7.51
CA PHE A 69 -12.84 -14.95 7.24
C PHE A 69 -14.30 -15.39 7.22
N LYS A 70 -14.63 -16.47 6.51
CA LYS A 70 -15.98 -17.05 6.49
C LYS A 70 -16.42 -17.51 7.89
N ALA A 71 -15.54 -18.15 8.64
CA ALA A 71 -15.83 -18.58 10.00
C ALA A 71 -16.07 -17.39 10.93
N ASN A 72 -15.32 -16.31 10.78
CA ASN A 72 -15.51 -15.08 11.56
C ASN A 72 -16.86 -14.42 11.23
N LEU A 73 -17.18 -14.22 9.95
CA LEU A 73 -18.49 -13.73 9.51
C LEU A 73 -19.64 -14.55 10.07
N ALA A 74 -19.57 -15.88 9.96
CA ALA A 74 -20.57 -16.79 10.50
C ALA A 74 -20.69 -16.69 12.03
N ARG A 75 -19.56 -16.57 12.75
CA ARG A 75 -19.53 -16.45 14.22
C ARG A 75 -20.15 -15.14 14.70
N HIS A 76 -19.98 -14.05 13.95
CA HIS A 76 -20.64 -12.77 14.22
C HIS A 76 -22.04 -12.67 13.58
N GLY A 77 -22.53 -13.77 12.99
CA GLY A 77 -23.85 -13.84 12.39
C GLY A 77 -24.04 -12.90 11.20
N MET A 78 -22.96 -12.36 10.61
CA MET A 78 -22.99 -11.55 9.39
C MET A 78 -23.12 -12.48 8.19
N THR A 79 -24.38 -12.76 7.84
CA THR A 79 -24.75 -13.34 6.54
C THR A 79 -24.88 -12.22 5.52
N ALA A 80 -24.82 -12.54 4.23
CA ALA A 80 -25.03 -11.55 3.17
C ALA A 80 -26.36 -10.79 3.39
N ASP A 81 -27.43 -11.52 3.68
CA ASP A 81 -28.75 -10.95 3.97
C ASP A 81 -28.74 -9.95 5.12
N LYS A 82 -28.00 -10.22 6.21
CA LYS A 82 -27.93 -9.28 7.35
C LYS A 82 -27.06 -8.07 7.06
N ILE A 83 -26.06 -8.20 6.18
CA ILE A 83 -25.26 -7.04 5.76
C ILE A 83 -26.17 -6.09 4.97
N ASP A 84 -26.98 -6.63 4.06
CA ASP A 84 -27.96 -5.86 3.29
C ASP A 84 -28.99 -5.20 4.22
N GLU A 85 -29.57 -5.93 5.18
CA GLU A 85 -30.48 -5.38 6.20
C GLU A 85 -29.81 -4.24 7.01
N THR A 86 -28.57 -4.42 7.47
CA THR A 86 -27.87 -3.36 8.21
C THR A 86 -27.54 -2.14 7.36
N MET A 87 -27.29 -2.31 6.06
CA MET A 87 -27.07 -1.19 5.15
C MET A 87 -28.35 -0.41 4.88
N ASP A 88 -29.50 -1.10 4.79
CA ASP A 88 -30.81 -0.48 4.69
C ASP A 88 -31.18 0.29 5.96
N GLU A 89 -30.92 -0.28 7.15
CA GLU A 89 -31.11 0.41 8.44
C GLU A 89 -30.24 1.67 8.58
N VAL A 90 -28.98 1.60 8.14
CA VAL A 90 -28.07 2.76 8.14
C VAL A 90 -28.56 3.83 7.17
N ALA A 91 -29.03 3.45 5.98
CA ALA A 91 -29.58 4.40 5.02
C ALA A 91 -30.83 5.10 5.58
N SER A 92 -31.75 4.34 6.18
CA SER A 92 -32.93 4.89 6.84
C SER A 92 -32.57 5.86 7.97
N ALA A 93 -31.58 5.52 8.81
CA ALA A 93 -31.14 6.39 9.90
C ALA A 93 -30.51 7.70 9.40
N ILE A 94 -29.83 7.67 8.25
CA ILE A 94 -29.31 8.89 7.60
C ILE A 94 -30.46 9.75 7.07
N ASP A 95 -31.48 9.14 6.48
CA ASP A 95 -32.65 9.86 5.98
C ASP A 95 -33.47 10.47 7.13
N ASP A 96 -33.69 9.74 8.22
CA ASP A 96 -34.32 10.25 9.44
C ASP A 96 -33.54 11.44 10.01
N TYR A 97 -32.21 11.35 10.05
CA TYR A 97 -31.35 12.45 10.52
C TYR A 97 -31.51 13.69 9.64
N ARG A 98 -31.58 13.52 8.31
CA ARG A 98 -31.82 14.63 7.38
C ARG A 98 -33.20 15.26 7.57
N GLU A 99 -34.24 14.45 7.80
CA GLU A 99 -35.58 14.97 8.08
C GLU A 99 -35.59 15.77 9.40
N ILE A 100 -34.86 15.31 10.42
CA ILE A 100 -34.69 16.04 11.68
C ILE A 100 -33.93 17.36 11.44
N GLU A 101 -32.84 17.34 10.68
CA GLU A 101 -32.08 18.56 10.33
C GLU A 101 -32.95 19.57 9.56
N GLU A 102 -33.75 19.09 8.61
CA GLU A 102 -34.69 19.91 7.85
C GLU A 102 -35.81 20.48 8.75
N ALA A 103 -36.38 19.67 9.64
CA ALA A 103 -37.41 20.13 10.58
C ALA A 103 -36.86 21.14 11.61
N ILE A 104 -35.64 20.92 12.10
CA ILE A 104 -34.95 21.85 13.01
C ILE A 104 -34.63 23.16 12.28
N SER A 105 -34.13 23.12 11.05
CA SER A 105 -33.83 24.33 10.28
C SER A 105 -35.09 25.16 9.98
N HIS A 106 -36.23 24.52 9.71
CA HIS A 106 -37.52 25.21 9.57
C HIS A 106 -38.02 25.81 10.89
N ALA A 107 -37.75 25.18 12.03
CA ALA A 107 -38.12 25.69 13.36
C ALA A 107 -37.20 26.84 13.85
N ILE A 108 -35.94 26.88 13.37
CA ILE A 108 -34.96 27.96 13.65
C ILE A 108 -34.93 28.98 12.49
N VAL A 109 -36.05 29.20 11.79
CA VAL A 109 -36.33 30.52 11.23
C VAL A 109 -37.18 31.28 12.26
N PRO A 110 -36.61 31.75 13.40
CA PRO A 110 -37.35 32.69 14.21
C PRO A 110 -37.51 33.95 13.37
N LYS A 111 -38.74 34.51 13.41
CA LYS A 111 -39.17 35.84 12.97
C LYS A 111 -38.08 36.68 12.33
N GLN A 112 -38.33 37.12 11.09
CA GLN A 112 -37.67 38.27 10.44
C GLN A 112 -37.22 39.28 11.50
N HIS A 113 -35.98 39.17 11.96
CA HIS A 113 -35.34 40.23 12.72
C HIS A 113 -34.97 41.23 11.64
N ASP A 114 -35.49 42.46 11.73
CA ASP A 114 -35.08 43.52 10.81
C ASP A 114 -33.56 43.66 10.95
N ASP A 115 -32.82 43.32 9.89
CA ASP A 115 -31.35 43.33 9.88
C ASP A 115 -30.78 44.69 10.32
N ASP A 116 -31.55 45.77 10.11
CA ASP A 116 -31.26 47.15 10.54
C ASP A 116 -31.12 47.32 12.08
N ASP A 117 -31.87 46.54 12.87
CA ASP A 117 -31.80 46.60 14.33
C ASP A 117 -30.60 45.80 14.87
N LEU A 118 -30.23 44.70 14.19
CA LEU A 118 -29.06 43.89 14.51
C LEU A 118 -27.75 44.61 14.16
N GLU A 119 -27.70 45.35 13.04
CA GLU A 119 -26.52 46.16 12.67
C GLU A 119 -26.22 47.24 13.70
N LYS A 120 -27.25 47.93 14.21
CA LYS A 120 -27.08 48.94 15.27
C LYS A 120 -26.55 48.35 16.57
N GLU A 121 -27.05 47.19 16.98
CA GLU A 121 -26.59 46.53 18.20
C GLU A 121 -25.11 46.09 18.07
N LEU A 122 -24.69 45.64 16.89
CA LEU A 122 -23.31 45.26 16.61
C LEU A 122 -22.35 46.47 16.69
N ASP A 123 -22.73 47.59 16.08
CA ASP A 123 -21.94 48.84 16.12
C ASP A 123 -21.73 49.33 17.57
N GLU A 124 -22.77 49.22 18.41
CA GLU A 124 -22.66 49.56 19.82
C GLU A 124 -21.72 48.64 20.61
N LEU A 125 -21.70 47.34 20.31
CA LEU A 125 -20.83 46.38 20.99
C LEU A 125 -19.37 46.58 20.62
N MET A 126 -19.07 46.87 19.35
CA MET A 126 -17.71 47.17 18.91
C MET A 126 -17.18 48.46 19.54
N ALA A 127 -18.03 49.50 19.65
CA ALA A 127 -17.63 50.77 20.28
C ALA A 127 -17.33 50.63 21.79
N LYS A 128 -17.91 49.63 22.46
CA LYS A 128 -17.72 49.37 23.92
C LYS A 128 -16.46 48.56 24.25
N GLN A 129 -15.76 48.00 23.26
CA GLN A 129 -14.56 47.18 23.49
C GLN A 129 -13.28 48.03 23.55
N LYS A 130 -12.69 48.23 24.74
CA LYS A 130 -11.35 48.85 24.89
C LYS A 130 -10.22 47.80 24.70
N PRO A 131 -9.06 48.17 24.11
CA PRO A 131 -7.98 47.22 23.87
C PRO A 131 -7.28 46.80 25.18
N ILE A 132 -7.12 45.49 25.38
CA ILE A 132 -6.44 44.88 26.53
C ILE A 132 -4.95 44.69 26.17
N PRO A 133 -3.98 45.11 27.02
CA PRO A 133 -2.56 44.87 26.79
C PRO A 133 -2.12 43.47 27.26
N SER A 134 -1.30 42.79 26.45
CA SER A 134 -0.81 41.41 26.66
C SER A 134 0.28 41.30 27.75
N PRO A 135 0.28 40.29 28.65
CA PRO A 135 1.36 40.09 29.62
C PRO A 135 2.41 39.06 29.14
N GLU A 136 3.70 39.42 29.23
CA GLU A 136 4.87 38.54 28.98
C GLU A 136 5.07 37.49 30.10
N LYS A 137 5.51 36.28 29.72
CA LYS A 137 5.64 35.08 30.57
C LYS A 137 7.07 34.89 31.11
N VAL A 138 7.20 34.53 32.39
CA VAL A 138 8.40 33.87 32.94
C VAL A 138 7.96 32.64 33.75
N VAL A 139 8.47 31.45 33.43
CA VAL A 139 8.22 30.18 34.14
C VAL A 139 9.55 29.43 34.38
N PRO A 140 9.79 28.83 35.57
CA PRO A 140 11.06 28.18 35.91
C PRO A 140 11.14 26.73 35.38
N SER A 141 12.37 26.23 35.15
CA SER A 141 12.62 24.94 34.49
C SER A 141 12.67 23.73 35.43
N PHE A 142 12.20 22.58 34.94
CA PHE A 142 12.24 21.26 35.58
C PHE A 142 13.16 20.30 34.80
N PRO A 143 13.65 19.20 35.42
CA PRO A 143 14.67 18.34 34.83
C PRO A 143 14.11 17.34 33.80
N GLU A 144 14.92 17.01 32.80
CA GLU A 144 14.52 16.24 31.61
C GLU A 144 14.56 14.71 31.78
N VAL A 145 13.68 14.04 31.02
CA VAL A 145 13.42 12.59 31.04
C VAL A 145 14.17 11.91 29.88
N PRO A 146 14.75 10.70 30.05
CA PRO A 146 15.63 10.10 29.04
C PRO A 146 14.90 9.61 27.78
N SER A 147 15.63 9.66 26.65
CA SER A 147 15.10 9.83 25.29
C SER A 147 15.14 8.62 24.36
N ASN A 148 15.06 7.37 24.85
CA ASN A 148 15.15 6.22 23.94
C ASN A 148 13.80 5.49 23.75
N THR A 149 13.15 5.73 22.60
CA THR A 149 11.94 5.03 22.14
C THR A 149 12.31 4.02 21.04
N VAL A 150 11.91 2.76 21.23
CA VAL A 150 12.10 1.68 20.23
C VAL A 150 10.87 1.59 19.35
N GLY A 151 11.03 1.85 18.05
CA GLY A 151 10.14 1.32 17.00
C GLY A 151 8.94 2.16 16.57
N TYR A 152 8.73 3.37 17.09
CA TYR A 152 7.81 4.33 16.48
C TYR A 152 8.62 5.27 15.58
N ARG A 153 8.39 5.22 14.26
CA ARG A 153 8.86 6.28 13.37
C ARG A 153 8.05 7.51 13.72
N GLU A 154 8.70 8.49 14.36
CA GLU A 154 8.12 9.81 14.55
C GLU A 154 7.70 10.34 13.18
N LEU A 155 6.44 10.77 13.07
CA LEU A 155 5.97 11.49 11.89
C LEU A 155 6.73 12.81 11.90
N GLU A 156 7.54 13.06 10.86
CA GLU A 156 8.27 14.30 10.72
C GLU A 156 7.26 15.46 10.61
N GLU A 157 7.60 16.64 11.12
CA GLU A 157 6.69 17.81 11.14
C GLU A 157 6.17 18.16 9.74
N ASP A 158 6.95 17.87 8.70
CA ASP A 158 6.59 18.03 7.30
C ASP A 158 5.44 17.10 6.88
N ASP A 159 5.37 15.88 7.42
CA ASP A 159 4.28 14.93 7.17
C ASP A 159 2.99 15.40 7.86
N ALA A 160 3.10 15.94 9.08
CA ALA A 160 1.99 16.48 9.85
C ALA A 160 1.36 17.71 9.16
N MET A 161 2.19 18.66 8.69
CA MET A 161 1.73 19.83 7.93
C MET A 161 1.06 19.46 6.60
N SER A 162 1.58 18.44 5.92
CA SER A 162 0.99 17.94 4.66
C SER A 162 -0.42 17.36 4.88
N LEU A 163 -0.62 16.64 5.99
CA LEU A 163 -1.90 16.10 6.43
C LEU A 163 -2.89 17.20 6.80
N GLU A 164 -2.44 18.20 7.56
CA GLU A 164 -3.25 19.33 7.99
C GLU A 164 -3.76 20.15 6.80
N LYS A 165 -2.88 20.43 5.83
CA LYS A 165 -3.24 21.12 4.59
C LYS A 165 -4.22 20.33 3.72
N ARG A 166 -4.15 19.00 3.75
CA ARG A 166 -5.12 18.13 3.06
C ARG A 166 -6.49 18.14 3.76
N LEU A 167 -6.49 18.15 5.09
CA LEU A 167 -7.70 18.21 5.92
C LEU A 167 -8.42 19.55 5.78
N GLU A 168 -7.69 20.67 5.75
CA GLU A 168 -8.27 22.00 5.50
C GLU A 168 -8.93 22.09 4.13
N ARG A 169 -8.28 21.55 3.09
CA ARG A 169 -8.85 21.52 1.74
C ARG A 169 -10.13 20.71 1.66
N LEU A 170 -10.21 19.60 2.41
CA LEU A 170 -11.43 18.79 2.51
C LEU A 170 -12.54 19.53 3.27
N ARG A 171 -12.18 20.23 4.36
CA ARG A 171 -13.11 21.04 5.16
C ARG A 171 -13.61 22.29 4.44
N SER A 172 -12.82 22.87 3.53
CA SER A 172 -13.20 24.06 2.76
C SER A 172 -13.94 23.74 1.46
N ALA A 173 -13.98 22.47 1.04
CA ALA A 173 -14.60 22.03 -0.20
C ALA A 173 -15.97 21.36 0.00
N MET A 174 -16.42 21.25 1.25
CA MET A 174 -17.75 20.82 1.67
C MET A 174 -18.49 22.04 2.23
#